data_AF-B9K4H1-F1
#
_entry.id   AF-B9K4H1-F1
#
_cell.length_a   1.000
_cell.length_b   1.000
_cell.length_c   1.000
_cell.angle_alpha   90.00
_cell.angle_beta   90.00
_cell.angle_gamma   90.00
#
_symmetry.space_group_name_H-M   'P 1'
#
loop_
_entity.id
_entity.type
_entity.pdbx_description
1 polymer ?
#
loop_
_entity_poly.entity_id
_entity_poly.type
_entity_poly.pdbx_seq_one_letter_code
_entity_poly.pdbx_strand_id
1 'polypeptide(L)'
;MLQRTGGDYEIDLSVTTTPIGAISRLEHALGGFEHERENYRNRLADAKRRLASYTPRLGESFSFQAELELKLGQLDEIERDLAATADEPEEDRQEAA
;
A
#
# COMPACT_ATOMS: atom_id res chain seq x y z
N MET A 1 29.91 -1.32 17.62
CA MET A 1 29.09 -1.90 16.54
C MET A 1 29.52 -1.27 15.23
N LEU A 2 29.78 -2.07 14.20
CA LEU A 2 30.13 -1.56 12.86
C LEU A 2 28.88 -1.62 11.97
N GLN A 3 28.51 -0.50 11.33
CA GLN A 3 27.39 -0.47 10.38
C GLN A 3 27.85 -0.90 8.98
N ARG A 4 27.11 -1.81 8.35
CA ARG A 4 27.48 -2.35 7.03
C ARG A 4 27.28 -1.35 5.88
N THR A 5 26.20 -0.57 5.89
CA THR A 5 25.85 0.42 4.84
C THR A 5 25.17 1.69 5.35
N GLY A 6 25.40 2.05 6.61
CA GLY A 6 24.71 3.18 7.25
C GLY A 6 23.21 2.94 7.50
N GLY A 7 22.75 1.69 7.37
CA GLY A 7 21.43 1.23 7.82
C GLY A 7 21.54 0.47 9.15
N ASP A 8 20.41 -0.04 9.65
CA ASP A 8 20.29 -0.63 10.99
C ASP A 8 20.97 -2.00 11.16
N TYR A 9 21.72 -2.48 10.16
CA TYR A 9 22.41 -3.76 10.23
C TYR A 9 23.79 -3.59 10.87
N GLU A 10 23.90 -4.04 12.12
CA GLU A 10 25.11 -3.95 12.94
C GLU A 10 25.91 -5.25 12.91
N ILE A 11 27.22 -5.13 12.71
CA ILE A 11 28.17 -6.21 12.88
C ILE A 11 28.79 -6.07 14.28
N ASP A 12 28.47 -7.02 15.16
CA ASP A 12 29.06 -7.11 16.49
C ASP A 12 30.50 -7.63 16.41
N LEU A 13 31.43 -6.74 16.78
CA LEU A 13 32.87 -6.99 16.88
C LEU A 13 33.32 -6.66 18.30
N SER A 14 32.88 -7.46 19.27
CA SER A 14 33.29 -7.31 20.67
C SER A 14 34.82 -7.44 20.82
N VAL A 15 35.38 -6.79 21.85
CA VAL A 15 36.84 -6.78 22.13
C VAL A 15 37.39 -8.19 22.41
N THR A 16 36.52 -9.12 22.82
CA THR A 16 36.86 -10.53 23.07
C THR A 16 36.85 -11.39 21.80
N THR A 17 36.43 -10.85 20.66
CA THR A 17 36.37 -11.59 19.40
C THR A 17 37.76 -11.84 18.86
N THR A 18 38.07 -13.09 18.52
CA THR A 18 39.36 -13.44 17.91
C THR A 18 39.48 -12.80 16.53
N PRO A 19 40.70 -12.49 16.04
CA PRO A 19 40.88 -11.93 14.71
C PRO A 19 40.19 -12.76 13.61
N ILE A 20 40.26 -14.09 13.69
CA ILE A 20 39.59 -14.97 12.73
C ILE A 20 38.05 -14.91 12.86
N GLY A 21 37.52 -14.84 14.08
CA GLY A 21 36.08 -14.69 14.31
C GLY A 21 35.55 -13.35 13.80
N ALA A 22 36.35 -12.28 13.90
CA ALA A 22 36.01 -10.98 13.34
C ALA A 22 35.95 -11.03 11.81
N ILE A 23 36.92 -11.68 11.17
CA ILE A 23 36.95 -11.87 9.71
C ILE A 23 35.74 -12.68 9.24
N SER A 24 35.44 -13.81 9.87
CA SER A 24 34.29 -14.64 9.47
C SER A 24 32.95 -13.90 9.59
N ARG A 25 32.79 -13.03 10.59
CA ARG A 25 31.58 -12.20 10.72
C ARG A 25 31.47 -11.16 9.61
N LEU A 26 32.59 -10.54 9.24
CA LEU A 26 32.63 -9.59 8.11
C LEU A 26 32.32 -10.31 6.79
N GLU A 27 32.93 -11.46 6.54
CA GLU A 27 32.68 -12.27 5.34
C GLU A 27 31.21 -12.67 5.24
N HIS A 28 30.61 -13.13 6.34
CA HIS A 28 29.20 -13.48 6.37
C HIS A 28 28.30 -12.27 6.10
N ALA A 29 28.58 -11.13 6.75
CA ALA A 29 27.81 -9.90 6.56
C ALA A 29 27.91 -9.38 5.12
N LEU A 30 29.06 -9.57 4.46
CA LEU A 30 29.30 -9.17 3.07
C LEU A 30 28.78 -10.19 2.05
N GLY A 31 28.68 -11.47 2.39
CA GLY A 31 28.25 -12.54 1.47
C GLY A 31 26.83 -12.36 0.92
N GLY A 32 25.92 -11.79 1.70
CA GLY A 32 24.55 -11.47 1.26
C GLY A 32 24.41 -10.18 0.47
N PHE A 33 25.49 -9.39 0.34
CA PHE A 33 25.41 -8.01 -0.11
C PHE A 33 25.00 -7.87 -1.58
N GLU A 34 25.55 -8.70 -2.45
CA GLU A 34 25.24 -8.66 -3.88
C GLU A 34 23.78 -9.02 -4.16
N HIS A 35 23.27 -10.04 -3.46
CA HIS A 35 21.86 -10.44 -3.58
C HIS A 35 20.91 -9.35 -3.09
N GLU A 36 21.23 -8.72 -1.96
CA GLU A 36 20.43 -7.61 -1.43
C GLU A 36 20.45 -6.40 -2.36
N ARG A 37 21.63 -6.06 -2.90
CA ARG A 37 21.79 -4.99 -3.90
C ARG A 37 20.91 -5.26 -5.12
N GLU A 38 20.93 -6.48 -5.64
CA GLU A 38 20.13 -6.86 -6.80
C GLU A 38 18.62 -6.79 -6.49
N ASN A 39 18.20 -7.24 -5.31
CA ASN A 39 16.80 -7.09 -4.85
C ASN A 39 16.36 -5.62 -4.81
N TYR A 40 17.19 -4.72 -4.29
CA TYR A 40 16.88 -3.28 -4.29
C TYR A 40 16.83 -2.70 -5.70
N ARG A 41 17.73 -3.11 -6.60
CA ARG A 41 17.70 -2.67 -8.01
C ARG A 41 16.40 -3.11 -8.69
N ASN A 42 15.97 -4.34 -8.47
CA ASN A 42 14.72 -4.87 -9.02
C ASN A 42 13.49 -4.13 -8.46
N ARG A 43 13.45 -3.89 -7.14
CA ARG A 43 12.38 -3.09 -6.51
C ARG A 43 12.33 -1.66 -7.06
N LEU A 44 13.49 -1.02 -7.24
CA LEU A 44 13.58 0.32 -7.81
C LEU A 44 13.09 0.35 -9.26
N ALA A 45 13.46 -0.65 -10.06
CA ALA A 45 13.04 -0.75 -11.46
C ALA A 45 11.51 -0.93 -11.57
N ASP A 46 10.93 -1.80 -10.74
CA ASP A 46 9.48 -2.01 -10.69
C ASP A 46 8.75 -0.73 -10.24
N ALA A 47 9.21 -0.07 -9.18
CA ALA A 47 8.65 1.19 -8.71
C ALA A 47 8.70 2.29 -9.80
N LYS A 48 9.82 2.42 -10.53
CA LYS A 48 9.94 3.34 -11.65
C LYS A 48 8.97 3.02 -12.79
N ARG A 49 8.80 1.74 -13.12
CA ARG A 49 7.84 1.31 -14.16
C ARG A 49 6.40 1.66 -13.75
N ARG A 50 6.01 1.38 -12.51
CA ARG A 50 4.67 1.72 -11.98
C ARG A 50 4.45 3.24 -12.00
N LEU A 51 5.44 4.01 -11.53
CA LEU A 51 5.37 5.47 -11.53
C LEU A 51 5.16 6.01 -12.95
N ALA A 52 5.92 5.54 -13.92
CA ALA A 52 5.78 5.95 -15.32
C ALA A 52 4.40 5.58 -15.90
N SER A 53 3.81 4.45 -15.48
CA SER A 53 2.46 4.07 -15.90
C SER A 53 1.36 4.94 -15.28
N TYR A 54 1.56 5.44 -14.06
CA TYR A 54 0.55 6.23 -13.34
C TYR A 54 0.66 7.72 -13.65
N THR A 55 1.86 8.23 -13.91
CA THR A 55 2.12 9.66 -14.14
C THR A 55 1.22 10.28 -15.22
N PRO A 56 0.98 9.64 -16.38
CA PRO A 56 0.09 10.21 -17.40
C PRO A 56 -1.35 10.36 -16.94
N ARG A 57 -1.80 9.48 -16.03
CA ARG A 57 -3.18 9.44 -15.51
C ARG A 57 -3.39 10.42 -14.35
N LEU A 58 -2.31 11.04 -13.84
CA LEU A 58 -2.41 12.05 -12.80
C LEU A 58 -3.03 13.32 -13.37
N GLY A 59 -4.18 13.72 -12.84
CA GLY A 59 -4.90 14.91 -13.29
C GLY A 59 -5.79 14.70 -14.51
N GLU A 60 -5.85 13.48 -15.06
CA GLU A 60 -6.86 13.13 -16.05
C GLU A 60 -8.24 13.04 -15.38
N SER A 61 -9.28 13.41 -16.13
CA SER A 61 -10.67 13.23 -15.69
C SER A 61 -10.96 11.74 -15.55
N PHE A 62 -11.68 11.37 -14.49
CA PHE A 62 -12.12 9.99 -14.31
C PHE A 62 -13.13 9.63 -15.42
N SER A 63 -12.83 8.57 -16.18
CA SER A 63 -13.60 8.20 -17.38
C SER A 63 -15.09 7.92 -17.11
N PHE A 64 -15.43 7.54 -15.88
CA PHE A 64 -16.80 7.24 -15.46
C PHE A 64 -17.38 8.29 -14.50
N GLN A 65 -16.82 9.50 -14.48
CA GLN A 65 -17.27 10.58 -13.59
C GLN A 65 -18.77 10.85 -13.73
N ALA A 66 -19.26 11.02 -14.96
CA ALA A 66 -20.67 11.29 -15.22
C ALA A 66 -21.59 10.13 -14.82
N GLU A 67 -21.15 8.88 -15.02
CA GLU A 67 -21.90 7.71 -14.58
C GLU A 67 -21.96 7.63 -13.06
N LEU A 68 -20.85 7.92 -12.38
CA LEU A 68 -20.78 7.94 -10.92
C LEU A 68 -21.72 9.00 -10.34
N GLU A 69 -21.71 10.22 -10.89
CA GLU A 69 -22.61 11.31 -10.48
C GLU A 69 -24.09 10.93 -10.66
N LEU A 70 -24.43 10.28 -11.78
CA LEU A 70 -25.78 9.77 -12.01
C LEU A 70 -26.17 8.74 -10.95
N LYS A 71 -25.28 7.78 -10.65
CA LYS A 71 -25.55 6.73 -9.66
C LYS A 71 -25.68 7.29 -8.24
N LEU A 72 -24.91 8.31 -7.90
CA LEU A 72 -25.05 9.01 -6.61
C LEU A 72 -26.40 9.70 -6.51
N GLY A 73 -26.87 10.38 -7.56
CA GLY A 73 -28.21 10.98 -7.57
C GLY A 73 -29.33 9.94 -7.41
N GLN A 74 -29.20 8.79 -8.08
CA GLN A 74 -30.15 7.67 -7.92
C GLN A 74 -30.15 7.13 -6.48
N LEU A 75 -28.97 7.03 -5.86
CA LEU A 75 -28.86 6.58 -4.47
C LEU A 75 -29.53 7.56 -3.51
N ASP A 76 -29.30 8.86 -3.66
CA ASP A 76 -29.95 9.90 -2.85
C ASP A 76 -31.48 9.90 -2.98
N GLU A 77 -32.01 9.56 -4.16
CA GLU A 77 -33.46 9.37 -4.36
C GLU A 77 -33.97 8.15 -3.60
N ILE A 78 -33.31 7.01 -3.75
CA ILE A 78 -33.68 5.77 -3.05
C ILE A 78 -33.60 5.96 -1.53
N GLU A 79 -32.58 6.64 -1.02
CA GLU A 79 -32.43 6.92 0.40
C GLU A 79 -33.55 7.81 0.93
N ARG A 80 -33.99 8.81 0.15
CA ARG A 80 -35.15 9.66 0.51
C ARG A 80 -36.45 8.87 0.53
N ASP A 81 -36.70 8.03 -0.47
CA ASP A 81 -37.89 7.19 -0.53
C ASP A 81 -37.92 6.18 0.63
N LEU A 82 -36.77 5.58 0.94
CA LEU A 82 -36.64 4.64 2.06
C LEU A 82 -36.89 5.33 3.42
N ALA A 83 -36.35 6.54 3.61
CA ALA A 83 -36.61 7.31 4.82
C ALA A 83 -38.10 7.69 4.96
N ALA A 84 -38.76 8.08 3.86
CA ALA A 84 -40.18 8.42 3.85
C ALA A 84 -41.07 7.22 4.21
N THR A 85 -40.77 6.04 3.69
CA THR A 85 -41.49 4.79 3.98
C THR A 85 -41.19 4.19 5.35
N ALA A 86 -40.07 4.57 5.98
CA ALA A 86 -39.73 4.16 7.34
C ALA A 86 -40.48 4.94 8.43
N ASP A 87 -40.92 6.17 8.13
CA ASP A 87 -41.71 7.03 9.03
C ASP A 87 -43.23 6.82 8.90
N GLU A 88 -43.69 5.96 8.00
CA GLU A 88 -45.11 5.59 7.88
C GLU A 88 -45.53 4.64 9.03
N PRO A 89 -46.56 4.98 9.83
CA PRO A 89 -47.05 4.10 10.88
C PRO A 89 -47.62 2.80 10.27
N GLU A 90 -47.31 1.66 10.89
CA GLU A 90 -47.67 0.29 10.45
C GLU A 90 -49.17 0.05 10.18
N GLU A 91 -50.07 0.96 10.54
CA GLU A 91 -51.53 0.82 10.33
C GLU A 91 -51.93 0.92 8.85
N ASP A 92 -51.23 1.70 8.01
CA ASP A 92 -51.59 1.86 6.58
C ASP A 92 -51.05 0.73 5.68
N ARG A 93 -50.13 -0.11 6.18
CA ARG A 93 -49.48 -1.17 5.38
C ARG A 93 -50.38 -2.40 5.15
N GLN A 94 -51.49 -2.54 5.89
CA GLN A 94 -52.40 -3.69 5.81
C GLN A 94 -53.67 -3.47 4.97
N GLU A 95 -54.01 -2.23 4.58
CA GLU A 95 -55.26 -1.96 3.82
C GLU A 95 -55.12 -2.07 2.28
N ALA A 96 -53.91 -2.29 1.74
CA ALA A 96 -53.66 -2.31 0.30
C ALA A 96 -53.30 -3.68 -0.32
N ALA A 97 -53.64 -4.80 0.34
CA ALA A 97 -53.39 -6.18 -0.15
C ALA A 97 -54.63 -6.85 -0.76
#